data_AF-A0AAU1KBD1-F1
#
_entry.id   AF-A0AAU1KBD1-F1
#
_cell.length_a   1.000
_cell.length_b   1.000
_cell.length_c   1.000
_cell.angle_alpha   90.00
_cell.angle_beta   90.00
_cell.angle_gamma   90.00
#
_symmetry.space_group_name_H-M   'P 1'
#
loop_
_entity.id
_entity.type
_entity.pdbx_description
1 polymer ?
#
loop_
_entity_poly.entity_id
_entity_poly.type
_entity_poly.pdbx_seq_one_letter_code
_entity_poly.pdbx_strand_id
1 'polypeptide(L)'
;MRFLFVHGTGVRRERHDALFGLVRERLGERFPAADVDSCFWGERFGAGLDAGGRSVPGAPEGPDGGEEAAEWGLLLTDPLCELRVLAEAGWDGEGGEADPFAMPGLRPPGERVLDLLHRLAGAGLPDGPGELRALLDGTGLAAGFRPALEAAADSAEAARAGARATTEPQARELATALARSVTAAALAEAGSDADCTAAERDRLVELLTTRLGGGARVPGSRAAAVLGRLALRVTTQPLLNARRGSLTAGAAPALGDILRYQARGAALRAYLRERITARPGPAVLIGHSLGGIALVDLLALAAADGAPVPGAELLVTVGSQAPYLHELGALTALEPGSRLPYGFPRWLNVYDRQDVLSYLAGPVFPGDPRVTDHEISSRQPFPASHSAYWKQKSLYERIERAVTEAGIG
;
A
#
# COMPACT_ATOMS: atom_id res chain seq x y z
N MET A 1 14.88 5.41 40.82
CA MET A 1 13.92 5.21 39.70
C MET A 1 14.14 3.95 38.85
N ARG A 2 13.11 3.48 38.15
CA ARG A 2 13.15 2.34 37.20
C ARG A 2 12.57 2.73 35.85
N PHE A 3 13.17 2.25 34.76
CA PHE A 3 12.61 2.32 33.40
C PHE A 3 12.18 0.93 32.94
N LEU A 4 11.00 0.84 32.32
CA LEU A 4 10.57 -0.36 31.61
C LEU A 4 10.27 -0.03 30.15
N PHE A 5 11.08 -0.57 29.26
CA PHE A 5 10.91 -0.43 27.81
C PHE A 5 10.03 -1.54 27.25
N VAL A 6 9.02 -1.16 26.47
CA VAL A 6 8.09 -2.07 25.78
C VAL A 6 8.09 -1.73 24.29
N HIS A 7 8.67 -2.62 23.49
CA HIS A 7 8.72 -2.45 22.04
C HIS A 7 7.36 -2.74 21.39
N GLY A 8 7.12 -2.22 20.17
CA GLY A 8 5.82 -2.30 19.51
C GLY A 8 5.61 -3.39 18.47
N THR A 9 6.52 -4.34 18.38
CA THR A 9 6.33 -5.52 17.53
C THR A 9 6.99 -6.72 18.19
N GLY A 10 6.48 -7.90 17.89
CA GLY A 10 7.09 -9.18 18.20
C GLY A 10 8.29 -9.50 17.31
N VAL A 11 9.12 -8.49 17.05
CA VAL A 11 10.40 -8.65 16.35
C VAL A 11 11.19 -9.81 16.94
N ARG A 12 12.00 -10.43 16.10
CA ARG A 12 12.94 -11.46 16.56
C ARG A 12 13.78 -10.92 17.71
N ARG A 13 14.01 -11.79 18.70
CA ARG A 13 14.75 -11.49 19.94
C ARG A 13 16.05 -10.72 19.70
N GLU A 14 16.85 -11.11 18.71
CA GLU A 14 18.09 -10.42 18.35
C GLU A 14 17.92 -8.92 18.04
N ARG A 15 16.87 -8.55 17.29
CA ARG A 15 16.60 -7.14 16.96
C ARG A 15 16.10 -6.35 18.16
N HIS A 16 15.26 -6.98 18.98
CA HIS A 16 14.83 -6.40 20.25
C HIS A 16 16.03 -6.12 21.16
N ASP A 17 16.91 -7.11 21.33
CA ASP A 17 18.04 -7.01 22.25
C ASP A 17 19.06 -5.97 21.79
N ALA A 18 19.31 -5.86 20.48
CA ALA A 18 20.15 -4.82 19.91
C ALA A 18 19.59 -3.41 20.18
N LEU A 19 18.29 -3.21 19.94
CA LEU A 19 17.64 -1.92 20.21
C LEU A 19 17.62 -1.60 21.71
N PHE A 20 17.25 -2.58 22.54
CA PHE A 20 17.23 -2.40 23.98
C PHE A 20 18.63 -2.09 24.53
N GLY A 21 19.68 -2.71 23.98
CA GLY A 21 21.07 -2.37 24.31
C GLY A 21 21.35 -0.88 24.14
N LEU A 22 20.95 -0.30 23.00
CA LEU A 22 21.08 1.13 22.72
C LEU A 22 20.26 1.99 23.70
N VAL A 23 18.99 1.63 23.94
CA VAL A 23 18.11 2.37 24.87
C VAL A 23 18.70 2.38 26.28
N ARG A 24 19.17 1.22 26.74
CA ARG A 24 19.79 1.05 28.05
C ARG A 24 21.07 1.86 28.19
N GLU A 25 21.94 1.84 27.19
CA GLU A 25 23.15 2.67 27.15
C GLU A 25 22.80 4.15 27.30
N ARG A 26 21.90 4.66 26.46
CA ARG A 26 21.53 6.09 26.43
C ARG A 26 20.80 6.57 27.68
N LEU A 27 19.96 5.72 28.28
CA LEU A 27 19.36 6.02 29.57
C LEU A 27 20.39 5.94 30.70
N GLY A 28 21.30 4.97 30.67
CA GLY A 28 22.37 4.84 31.66
C GLY A 28 23.34 6.02 31.67
N GLU A 29 23.63 6.62 30.51
CA GLU A 29 24.42 7.86 30.40
C GLU A 29 23.81 9.03 31.20
N ARG A 30 22.47 9.09 31.30
CA ARG A 30 21.75 10.18 31.98
C ARG A 30 21.29 9.83 33.39
N PHE A 31 21.04 8.55 33.64
CA PHE A 31 20.54 8.04 34.91
C PHE A 31 21.42 6.87 35.41
N PRO A 32 22.64 7.14 35.91
CA PRO A 32 23.61 6.08 36.25
C PRO A 32 23.13 5.12 37.37
N ALA A 33 22.22 5.58 38.23
CA ALA A 33 21.64 4.79 39.32
C ALA A 33 20.26 4.19 38.97
N ALA A 34 19.73 4.47 37.77
CA ALA A 34 18.44 3.93 37.37
C ALA A 34 18.59 2.48 36.90
N ASP A 35 17.56 1.70 37.22
CA ASP A 35 17.42 0.37 36.68
C ASP A 35 16.63 0.41 35.37
N VAL A 36 17.16 -0.18 34.31
CA VAL A 36 16.57 -0.12 32.96
C VAL A 36 16.32 -1.54 32.47
N ASP A 37 15.05 -1.91 32.41
CA ASP A 37 14.56 -3.21 31.95
C ASP A 37 13.84 -3.10 30.60
N SER A 38 13.67 -4.23 29.94
CA SER A 38 12.73 -4.39 28.82
C SER A 38 11.72 -5.50 29.08
N CYS A 39 10.56 -5.38 28.42
CA CYS A 39 9.54 -6.41 28.37
C CYS A 39 9.46 -6.99 26.95
N PHE A 40 10.21 -8.06 26.70
CA PHE A 40 10.09 -8.81 25.46
C PHE A 40 8.85 -9.71 25.49
N TRP A 41 7.85 -9.36 24.68
CA TRP A 41 6.57 -10.06 24.61
C TRP A 41 6.34 -10.82 23.30
N GLY A 42 7.17 -10.57 22.28
CA GLY A 42 6.97 -11.00 20.90
C GLY A 42 6.80 -12.50 20.70
N GLU A 43 7.65 -13.32 21.31
CA GLU A 43 7.56 -14.78 21.18
C GLU A 43 6.26 -15.36 21.76
N ARG A 44 5.72 -14.75 22.83
CA ARG A 44 4.57 -15.28 23.55
C ARG A 44 3.24 -14.75 23.03
N PHE A 45 3.19 -13.48 22.64
CA PHE A 45 1.95 -12.78 22.31
C PHE A 45 1.92 -12.21 20.89
N GLY A 46 3.04 -12.26 20.15
CA GLY A 46 3.11 -11.83 18.76
C GLY A 46 2.32 -12.73 17.81
N ALA A 47 1.94 -12.18 16.67
CA ALA A 47 1.24 -12.91 15.63
C ALA A 47 2.17 -13.90 14.92
N GLY A 48 1.64 -15.09 14.68
CA GLY A 48 2.30 -16.16 13.93
C GLY A 48 1.31 -16.80 12.94
N LEU A 49 1.85 -17.50 11.94
CA LEU A 49 1.05 -18.31 11.03
C LEU A 49 0.87 -19.71 11.64
N ASP A 50 -0.06 -19.87 12.57
CA ASP A 50 -0.29 -21.14 13.28
C ASP A 50 -0.65 -22.30 12.33
N ALA A 51 -1.30 -21.99 11.21
CA ALA A 51 -1.62 -22.95 10.15
C ALA A 51 -0.52 -23.08 9.08
N GLY A 52 0.69 -22.58 9.32
CA GLY A 52 1.82 -22.69 8.39
C GLY A 52 1.59 -22.00 7.03
N GLY A 53 0.77 -20.94 7.01
CA GLY A 53 0.46 -20.21 5.77
C GLY A 53 -0.54 -20.89 4.84
N ARG A 54 -1.27 -21.93 5.27
CA ARG A 54 -2.31 -22.62 4.47
C ARG A 54 -3.43 -21.70 3.95
N SER A 55 -3.64 -20.54 4.57
CA SER A 55 -4.58 -19.52 4.09
C SER A 55 -4.06 -18.70 2.91
N VAL A 56 -2.78 -18.80 2.56
CA VAL A 56 -2.15 -18.09 1.44
C VAL A 56 -2.26 -18.97 0.19
N PRO A 57 -2.94 -18.52 -0.90
CA PRO A 57 -3.05 -19.34 -2.09
C PRO A 57 -1.68 -19.56 -2.77
N GLY A 58 -1.45 -20.76 -3.33
CA GLY A 58 -0.40 -21.08 -4.31
C GLY A 58 1.04 -21.28 -3.80
N ALA A 59 1.51 -22.53 -3.85
CA ALA A 59 2.71 -22.87 -4.65
C ALA A 59 2.18 -23.33 -6.04
N PRO A 60 2.86 -23.05 -7.16
CA PRO A 60 2.20 -22.92 -8.45
C PRO A 60 1.85 -24.26 -9.12
N GLU A 61 0.64 -24.35 -9.68
CA GLU A 61 0.32 -25.24 -10.81
C GLU A 61 -0.28 -24.39 -11.95
N GLY A 62 0.31 -24.47 -13.15
CA GLY A 62 -0.32 -24.05 -14.42
C GLY A 62 0.20 -22.73 -15.05
N PRO A 63 0.65 -22.73 -16.33
CA PRO A 63 1.12 -21.53 -17.04
C PRO A 63 0.02 -20.61 -17.61
N ASP A 64 -1.21 -21.09 -17.82
CA ASP A 64 -2.07 -20.45 -18.83
C ASP A 64 -2.84 -19.20 -18.39
N GLY A 65 -2.97 -18.92 -17.08
CA GLY A 65 -3.68 -17.72 -16.59
C GLY A 65 -2.80 -16.51 -16.24
N GLY A 66 -1.48 -16.71 -16.14
CA GLY A 66 -0.55 -15.68 -15.64
C GLY A 66 -0.02 -14.73 -16.71
N GLU A 67 0.12 -15.21 -17.95
CA GLU A 67 0.71 -14.44 -19.06
C GLU A 67 -0.23 -13.33 -19.53
N GLU A 68 -1.52 -13.63 -19.74
CA GLU A 68 -2.51 -12.64 -20.17
C GLU A 68 -2.73 -11.54 -19.10
N ALA A 69 -2.80 -11.92 -17.83
CA ALA A 69 -2.91 -10.95 -16.73
C ALA A 69 -1.67 -10.03 -16.66
N ALA A 70 -0.49 -10.58 -16.97
CA ALA A 70 0.74 -9.81 -17.02
C ALA A 70 0.76 -8.82 -18.20
N GLU A 71 0.30 -9.23 -19.39
CA GLU A 71 0.17 -8.36 -20.56
C GLU A 71 -0.76 -7.17 -20.31
N TRP A 72 -1.92 -7.41 -19.70
CA TRP A 72 -2.82 -6.34 -19.32
C TRP A 72 -2.24 -5.43 -18.23
N GLY A 73 -1.45 -5.98 -17.30
CA GLY A 73 -0.69 -5.17 -16.35
C GLY A 73 0.27 -4.17 -17.02
N LEU A 74 0.92 -4.57 -18.12
CA LEU A 74 1.73 -3.66 -18.94
C LEU A 74 0.87 -2.61 -19.63
N LEU A 75 -0.23 -3.02 -20.27
CA LEU A 75 -1.12 -2.09 -20.97
C LEU A 75 -1.75 -1.04 -20.04
N LEU A 76 -2.10 -1.41 -18.80
CA LEU A 76 -2.62 -0.47 -17.81
C LEU A 76 -1.57 0.54 -17.35
N THR A 77 -0.28 0.16 -17.36
CA THR A 77 0.83 1.07 -17.04
C THR A 77 1.17 1.96 -18.23
N ASP A 78 1.08 1.41 -19.44
CA ASP A 78 1.47 2.05 -20.68
C ASP A 78 0.54 1.63 -21.84
N PRO A 79 -0.60 2.33 -22.00
CA PRO A 79 -1.62 1.96 -22.99
C PRO A 79 -1.16 2.00 -24.44
N LEU A 80 -0.04 2.66 -24.76
CA LEU A 80 0.46 2.81 -26.14
C LEU A 80 1.54 1.78 -26.51
N CYS A 81 1.91 0.87 -25.60
CA CYS A 81 3.04 -0.03 -25.82
C CYS A 81 2.86 -0.96 -27.04
N GLU A 82 1.65 -1.49 -27.29
CA GLU A 82 1.36 -2.27 -28.50
C GLU A 82 1.57 -1.47 -29.78
N LEU A 83 1.13 -0.21 -29.78
CA LEU A 83 1.26 0.69 -30.92
C LEU A 83 2.73 1.02 -31.21
N ARG A 84 3.57 1.16 -30.17
CA ARG A 84 5.04 1.31 -30.35
C ARG A 84 5.67 0.09 -31.00
N VAL A 85 5.27 -1.11 -30.59
CA VAL A 85 5.78 -2.33 -31.22
C VAL A 85 5.41 -2.36 -32.70
N LEU A 86 4.15 -2.06 -33.05
CA LEU A 86 3.73 -1.99 -34.45
C LEU A 86 4.44 -0.86 -35.22
N ALA A 87 4.61 0.30 -34.59
CA ALA A 87 5.27 1.47 -35.19
C ALA A 87 6.77 1.25 -35.44
N GLU A 88 7.47 0.50 -34.59
CA GLU A 88 8.93 0.31 -34.68
C GLU A 88 9.32 -1.00 -35.36
N ALA A 89 8.70 -2.13 -34.98
CA ALA A 89 9.00 -3.46 -35.52
C ALA A 89 8.22 -3.78 -36.80
N GLY A 90 7.07 -3.12 -37.06
CA GLY A 90 6.22 -3.41 -38.21
C GLY A 90 5.75 -4.88 -38.26
N TRP A 91 5.51 -5.38 -39.47
CA TRP A 91 5.18 -6.79 -39.75
C TRP A 91 6.28 -7.40 -40.63
N ASP A 92 7.05 -8.36 -40.11
CA ASP A 92 8.17 -8.96 -40.87
C ASP A 92 7.63 -9.84 -41.99
N GLY A 93 7.99 -9.51 -43.23
CA GLY A 93 7.67 -10.28 -44.43
C GLY A 93 7.66 -9.38 -45.65
N GLU A 94 8.83 -9.30 -46.30
CA GLU A 94 9.12 -8.57 -47.55
C GLU A 94 8.76 -7.08 -47.49
N GLY A 95 9.76 -6.21 -47.69
CA GLY A 95 9.45 -4.84 -48.08
C GLY A 95 8.49 -4.93 -49.25
N GLY A 96 7.25 -4.51 -49.04
CA GLY A 96 6.31 -4.36 -50.14
C GLY A 96 7.02 -3.42 -51.10
N GLU A 97 7.58 -3.98 -52.17
CA GLU A 97 7.72 -3.22 -53.39
C GLU A 97 6.35 -2.56 -53.55
N ALA A 98 6.35 -1.22 -53.59
CA ALA A 98 5.14 -0.48 -53.85
C ALA A 98 4.45 -1.19 -55.01
N ASP A 99 3.25 -1.72 -54.78
CA ASP A 99 2.52 -2.46 -55.80
C ASP A 99 2.62 -1.64 -57.08
N PRO A 100 3.32 -2.11 -58.13
CA PRO A 100 3.52 -1.33 -59.35
C PRO A 100 2.19 -0.97 -60.01
N PHE A 101 1.09 -1.59 -59.54
CA PHE A 101 -0.29 -1.38 -59.95
C PHE A 101 -1.14 -0.64 -58.90
N ALA A 102 -0.54 -0.02 -57.88
CA ALA A 102 -1.25 0.82 -56.92
C ALA A 102 -1.94 1.98 -57.66
N MET A 103 -3.24 1.82 -57.88
CA MET A 103 -4.08 2.79 -58.57
C MET A 103 -4.08 4.11 -57.76
N PRO A 104 -3.78 5.26 -58.40
CA PRO A 104 -3.87 6.56 -57.73
C PRO A 104 -5.26 6.76 -57.13
N GLY A 105 -5.34 6.94 -55.80
CA GLY A 105 -6.59 7.19 -55.07
C GLY A 105 -7.06 6.08 -54.12
N LEU A 106 -6.42 4.90 -54.08
CA LEU A 106 -6.72 3.89 -53.05
C LEU A 106 -6.08 4.29 -51.70
N ARG A 107 -6.90 4.50 -50.67
CA ARG A 107 -6.40 4.79 -49.31
C ARG A 107 -5.80 3.53 -48.67
N PRO A 108 -4.58 3.60 -48.11
CA PRO A 108 -3.99 2.50 -47.35
C PRO A 108 -4.93 1.97 -46.26
N PRO A 109 -5.00 0.64 -46.04
CA PRO A 109 -5.83 0.04 -45.02
C PRO A 109 -5.67 0.63 -43.60
N GLY A 110 -4.44 0.93 -43.18
CA GLY A 110 -4.15 1.54 -41.88
C GLY A 110 -4.69 2.96 -41.71
N GLU A 111 -4.64 3.79 -42.75
CA GLU A 111 -5.22 5.15 -42.71
C GLU A 111 -6.73 5.10 -42.50
N ARG A 112 -7.41 4.10 -43.07
CA ARG A 112 -8.87 3.92 -42.86
C ARG A 112 -9.22 3.57 -41.42
N VAL A 113 -8.37 2.79 -40.75
CA VAL A 113 -8.53 2.45 -39.31
C VAL A 113 -8.36 3.71 -38.45
N LEU A 114 -7.34 4.52 -38.73
CA LEU A 114 -7.13 5.79 -38.04
C LEU A 114 -8.27 6.77 -38.28
N ASP A 115 -8.76 6.89 -39.51
CA ASP A 115 -9.94 7.72 -39.82
C ASP A 115 -11.17 7.28 -39.02
N LEU A 116 -11.39 5.96 -38.85
CA LEU A 116 -12.47 5.42 -38.03
C LEU A 116 -12.29 5.79 -36.55
N LEU A 117 -11.06 5.71 -36.04
CA LEU A 117 -10.75 6.11 -34.66
C LEU A 117 -11.01 7.59 -34.42
N HIS A 118 -10.53 8.48 -35.31
CA HIS A 118 -10.76 9.92 -35.23
C HIS A 118 -12.25 10.27 -35.33
N ARG A 119 -13.00 9.59 -36.21
CA ARG A 119 -14.46 9.75 -36.28
C ARG A 119 -15.13 9.34 -34.97
N LEU A 120 -14.71 8.23 -34.36
CA LEU A 120 -15.27 7.75 -33.10
C LEU A 120 -14.95 8.72 -31.94
N ALA A 121 -13.72 9.27 -31.89
CA ALA A 121 -13.34 10.28 -30.92
C ALA A 121 -14.16 11.58 -31.09
N GLY A 122 -14.36 12.03 -32.33
CA GLY A 122 -15.09 13.28 -32.63
C GLY A 122 -16.61 13.18 -32.50
N ALA A 123 -17.21 12.04 -32.84
CA ALA A 123 -18.66 11.83 -32.76
C ALA A 123 -19.16 11.55 -31.34
N GLY A 124 -18.28 11.11 -30.44
CA GLY A 124 -18.66 10.60 -29.13
C GLY A 124 -19.37 9.24 -29.19
N LEU A 125 -19.83 8.75 -28.04
CA LEU A 125 -20.67 7.55 -27.99
C LEU A 125 -22.01 7.84 -28.69
N PRO A 126 -22.53 6.93 -29.54
CA PRO A 126 -23.80 7.15 -30.21
C PRO A 126 -24.93 7.40 -29.20
N ASP A 127 -25.80 8.37 -29.51
CA ASP A 127 -27.01 8.65 -28.72
C ASP A 127 -27.97 7.45 -28.78
N GLY A 128 -28.20 6.79 -27.65
CA GLY A 128 -29.18 5.70 -27.51
C GLY A 128 -28.66 4.44 -26.81
N PRO A 129 -29.55 3.49 -26.46
CA PRO A 129 -29.16 2.24 -25.80
C PRO A 129 -28.44 1.32 -26.78
N GLY A 130 -27.13 1.21 -26.63
CA GLY A 130 -26.29 0.26 -27.37
C GLY A 130 -25.41 -0.54 -26.42
N GLU A 131 -25.03 -1.76 -26.82
CA GLU A 131 -24.24 -2.69 -25.98
C GLU A 131 -22.95 -2.04 -25.45
N LEU A 132 -22.22 -1.29 -26.30
CA LEU A 132 -21.00 -0.58 -25.88
C LEU A 132 -21.29 0.46 -24.78
N ARG A 133 -22.40 1.20 -24.89
CA ARG A 133 -22.78 2.19 -23.88
C ARG A 133 -23.14 1.51 -22.56
N ALA A 134 -23.93 0.44 -22.63
CA ALA A 134 -24.30 -0.34 -21.46
C ALA A 134 -23.08 -0.96 -20.75
N LEU A 135 -22.09 -1.46 -21.50
CA LEU A 135 -20.84 -1.95 -20.91
C LEU A 135 -20.02 -0.82 -20.29
N LEU A 136 -19.86 0.33 -20.96
CA LEU A 136 -19.08 1.45 -20.41
C LEU A 136 -19.73 2.05 -19.16
N ASP A 137 -21.05 2.15 -19.11
CA ASP A 137 -21.77 2.60 -17.93
C ASP A 137 -21.70 1.55 -16.80
N GLY A 138 -21.90 0.27 -17.12
CA GLY A 138 -21.86 -0.83 -16.16
C GLY A 138 -20.48 -1.10 -15.56
N THR A 139 -19.42 -0.75 -16.28
CA THR A 139 -18.02 -0.92 -15.83
C THR A 139 -17.39 0.34 -15.23
N GLY A 140 -18.13 1.47 -15.21
CA GLY A 140 -17.61 2.75 -14.72
C GLY A 140 -16.64 3.47 -15.68
N LEU A 141 -16.47 2.98 -16.92
CA LEU A 141 -15.49 3.49 -17.88
C LEU A 141 -15.99 4.65 -18.74
N ALA A 142 -17.28 4.98 -18.68
CA ALA A 142 -17.90 5.98 -19.54
C ALA A 142 -17.21 7.36 -19.52
N ALA A 143 -16.73 7.81 -18.36
CA ALA A 143 -16.06 9.11 -18.21
C ALA A 143 -14.67 9.14 -18.86
N GLY A 144 -13.86 8.10 -18.66
CA GLY A 144 -12.51 7.99 -19.20
C GLY A 144 -12.45 7.56 -20.68
N PHE A 145 -13.55 7.01 -21.21
CA PHE A 145 -13.56 6.41 -22.54
C PHE A 145 -13.28 7.41 -23.68
N ARG A 146 -13.89 8.60 -23.64
CA ARG A 146 -13.67 9.63 -24.67
C ARG A 146 -12.23 10.20 -24.62
N PRO A 147 -11.72 10.64 -23.47
CA PRO A 147 -10.31 11.03 -23.35
C PRO A 147 -9.35 9.93 -23.84
N ALA A 148 -9.63 8.67 -23.56
CA ALA A 148 -8.82 7.54 -24.05
C ALA A 148 -8.84 7.40 -25.58
N LEU A 149 -10.00 7.60 -26.23
CA LEU A 149 -10.11 7.63 -27.69
C LEU A 149 -9.29 8.77 -28.30
N GLU A 150 -9.41 9.97 -27.74
CA GLU A 150 -8.69 11.17 -28.19
C GLU A 150 -7.17 10.98 -28.04
N ALA A 151 -6.72 10.50 -26.87
CA ALA A 151 -5.31 10.22 -26.61
C ALA A 151 -4.72 9.18 -27.57
N ALA A 152 -5.45 8.11 -27.88
CA ALA A 152 -5.01 7.11 -28.83
C ALA A 152 -4.96 7.66 -30.27
N ALA A 153 -5.99 8.41 -30.67
CA ALA A 153 -6.11 9.01 -32.00
C ALA A 153 -4.97 10.00 -32.30
N ASP A 154 -4.66 10.87 -31.33
CA ASP A 154 -3.67 11.93 -31.45
C ASP A 154 -2.23 11.44 -31.21
N SER A 155 -2.04 10.15 -30.87
CA SER A 155 -0.71 9.61 -30.57
C SER A 155 0.17 9.46 -31.82
N ALA A 156 1.46 9.80 -31.67
CA ALA A 156 2.44 9.60 -32.73
C ALA A 156 2.63 8.10 -33.05
N GLU A 157 2.46 7.25 -32.04
CA GLU A 157 2.47 5.80 -32.14
C GLU A 157 1.38 5.27 -33.07
N ALA A 158 0.12 5.71 -32.87
CA ALA A 158 -0.99 5.33 -33.74
C ALA A 158 -0.74 5.78 -35.18
N ALA A 159 -0.28 7.03 -35.38
CA ALA A 159 0.01 7.58 -36.70
C ALA A 159 1.09 6.75 -37.44
N ARG A 160 2.20 6.43 -36.77
CA ARG A 160 3.28 5.62 -37.36
C ARG A 160 2.85 4.18 -37.63
N ALA A 161 2.13 3.56 -36.70
CA ALA A 161 1.62 2.20 -36.88
C ALA A 161 0.61 2.13 -38.03
N GLY A 162 -0.26 3.14 -38.17
CA GLY A 162 -1.20 3.29 -39.28
C GLY A 162 -0.51 3.44 -40.63
N ALA A 163 0.53 4.27 -40.73
CA ALA A 163 1.30 4.44 -41.96
C ALA A 163 1.98 3.14 -42.42
N ARG A 164 2.32 2.24 -41.49
CA ARG A 164 2.96 0.95 -41.79
C ARG A 164 1.98 -0.17 -42.10
N ALA A 165 0.69 -0.02 -41.77
CA ALA A 165 -0.34 -1.02 -42.04
C ALA A 165 -0.87 -0.88 -43.47
N THR A 166 -0.18 -1.50 -44.43
CA THR A 166 -0.48 -1.40 -45.86
C THR A 166 -1.39 -2.52 -46.38
N THR A 167 -1.62 -3.58 -45.59
CA THR A 167 -2.49 -4.70 -45.96
C THR A 167 -3.67 -4.88 -45.00
N GLU A 168 -4.74 -5.54 -45.45
CA GLU A 168 -5.93 -5.80 -44.61
C GLU A 168 -5.61 -6.57 -43.30
N PRO A 169 -4.75 -7.62 -43.29
CA PRO A 169 -4.38 -8.28 -42.05
C PRO A 169 -3.69 -7.34 -41.04
N GLN A 170 -2.79 -6.47 -41.52
CA GLN A 170 -2.09 -5.50 -40.68
C GLN A 170 -3.04 -4.44 -40.12
N ALA A 171 -3.99 -3.97 -40.93
CA ALA A 171 -5.03 -3.04 -40.49
C ALA A 171 -5.94 -3.66 -39.41
N ARG A 172 -6.26 -4.96 -39.49
CA ARG A 172 -7.03 -5.67 -38.44
C ARG A 172 -6.26 -5.79 -37.14
N GLU A 173 -4.95 -6.06 -37.21
CA GLU A 173 -4.09 -6.08 -36.01
C GLU A 173 -3.98 -4.68 -35.39
N LEU A 174 -3.79 -3.65 -36.20
CA LEU A 174 -3.81 -2.25 -35.75
C LEU A 174 -5.14 -1.88 -35.07
N ALA A 175 -6.27 -2.26 -35.64
CA ALA A 175 -7.59 -2.04 -35.04
C ALA A 175 -7.72 -2.70 -33.66
N THR A 176 -7.17 -3.91 -33.51
CA THR A 176 -7.17 -4.64 -32.23
C THR A 176 -6.27 -3.95 -31.20
N ALA A 177 -5.07 -3.52 -31.60
CA ALA A 177 -4.14 -2.80 -30.73
C ALA A 177 -4.68 -1.45 -30.27
N LEU A 178 -5.34 -0.69 -31.16
CA LEU A 178 -6.02 0.56 -30.81
C LEU A 178 -7.18 0.33 -29.84
N ALA A 179 -8.00 -0.71 -30.07
CA ALA A 179 -9.08 -1.07 -29.16
C ALA A 179 -8.57 -1.44 -27.76
N ARG A 180 -7.48 -2.22 -27.67
CA ARG A 180 -6.82 -2.58 -26.41
C ARG A 180 -6.22 -1.36 -25.72
N SER A 181 -5.56 -0.49 -26.48
CA SER A 181 -5.01 0.78 -26.00
C SER A 181 -6.05 1.69 -25.37
N VAL A 182 -7.16 1.93 -26.07
CA VAL A 182 -8.28 2.75 -25.55
C VAL A 182 -8.91 2.11 -24.31
N THR A 183 -9.13 0.79 -24.33
CA THR A 183 -9.71 0.08 -23.18
C THR A 183 -8.78 0.14 -21.97
N ALA A 184 -7.48 -0.06 -22.17
CA ALA A 184 -6.48 0.01 -21.11
C ALA A 184 -6.34 1.42 -20.54
N ALA A 185 -6.34 2.45 -21.38
CA ALA A 185 -6.29 3.85 -20.92
C ALA A 185 -7.53 4.23 -20.11
N ALA A 186 -8.74 3.81 -20.54
CA ALA A 186 -9.96 4.04 -19.79
C ALA A 186 -9.95 3.32 -18.42
N LEU A 187 -9.45 2.08 -18.38
CA LEU A 187 -9.30 1.31 -17.14
C LEU A 187 -8.25 1.93 -16.20
N ALA A 188 -7.13 2.39 -16.75
CA ALA A 188 -6.06 3.03 -15.98
C ALA A 188 -6.53 4.34 -15.34
N GLU A 189 -7.30 5.15 -16.07
CA GLU A 189 -7.91 6.38 -15.56
C GLU A 189 -8.95 6.11 -14.46
N ALA A 190 -9.80 5.10 -14.65
CA ALA A 190 -10.80 4.72 -13.65
C ALA A 190 -10.19 4.08 -12.39
N GLY A 191 -9.00 3.46 -12.50
CA GLY A 191 -8.25 2.96 -11.36
C GLY A 191 -9.05 1.97 -10.50
N SER A 192 -9.16 2.24 -9.20
CA SER A 192 -9.92 1.40 -8.26
C SER A 192 -11.45 1.49 -8.41
N ASP A 193 -11.94 2.47 -9.17
CA ASP A 193 -13.37 2.70 -9.35
C ASP A 193 -13.93 1.93 -10.56
N ALA A 194 -13.06 1.27 -11.35
CA ALA A 194 -13.48 0.39 -12.44
C ALA A 194 -14.07 -0.92 -11.91
N ASP A 195 -15.30 -1.24 -12.33
CA ASP A 195 -15.97 -2.52 -12.05
C ASP A 195 -16.03 -3.35 -13.34
N CYS A 196 -14.87 -3.78 -13.81
CA CYS A 196 -14.72 -4.42 -15.12
C CYS A 196 -14.07 -5.80 -14.99
N THR A 197 -14.82 -6.85 -15.32
CA THR A 197 -14.28 -8.20 -15.41
C THR A 197 -13.42 -8.39 -16.65
N ALA A 198 -12.60 -9.44 -16.69
CA ALA A 198 -11.84 -9.81 -17.89
C ALA A 198 -12.76 -10.03 -19.10
N ALA A 199 -13.92 -10.67 -18.91
CA ALA A 199 -14.88 -10.92 -19.98
C ALA A 199 -15.50 -9.62 -20.54
N GLU A 200 -15.81 -8.65 -19.68
CA GLU A 200 -16.36 -7.35 -20.11
C GLU A 200 -15.31 -6.50 -20.80
N ARG A 201 -14.07 -6.48 -20.27
CA ARG A 201 -12.92 -5.86 -20.92
C ARG A 201 -12.68 -6.42 -22.32
N ASP A 202 -12.69 -7.74 -22.46
CA ASP A 202 -12.46 -8.39 -23.75
C ASP A 202 -13.62 -8.11 -24.71
N ARG A 203 -14.85 -8.04 -24.19
CA ARG A 203 -16.03 -7.64 -24.96
C ARG A 203 -15.96 -6.18 -25.41
N LEU A 204 -15.46 -5.27 -24.58
CA LEU A 204 -15.18 -3.88 -24.97
C LEU A 204 -14.16 -3.84 -26.11
N VAL A 205 -13.04 -4.55 -25.98
CA VAL A 205 -12.03 -4.64 -27.05
C VAL A 205 -12.64 -5.16 -28.35
N GLU A 206 -13.49 -6.19 -28.30
CA GLU A 206 -14.16 -6.75 -29.48
C GLU A 206 -15.11 -5.74 -30.16
N LEU A 207 -15.92 -5.05 -29.37
CA LEU A 207 -16.88 -4.04 -29.84
C LEU A 207 -16.17 -2.83 -30.46
N LEU A 208 -15.00 -2.46 -29.95
CA LEU A 208 -14.17 -1.38 -30.50
C LEU A 208 -13.45 -1.83 -31.77
N THR A 209 -12.83 -3.01 -31.75
CA THR A 209 -12.15 -3.59 -32.91
C THR A 209 -13.11 -3.67 -34.11
N THR A 210 -14.35 -4.09 -33.89
CA THR A 210 -15.40 -4.14 -34.92
C THR A 210 -15.71 -2.76 -35.49
N ARG A 211 -15.81 -1.72 -34.65
CA ARG A 211 -16.04 -0.33 -35.10
C ARG A 211 -14.87 0.25 -35.89
N LEU A 212 -13.66 -0.24 -35.63
CA LEU A 212 -12.44 0.14 -36.32
C LEU A 212 -12.20 -0.66 -37.62
N GLY A 213 -13.18 -1.47 -38.06
CA GLY A 213 -13.09 -2.24 -39.31
C GLY A 213 -12.36 -3.57 -39.18
N GLY A 214 -12.08 -4.01 -37.94
CA GLY A 214 -11.53 -5.32 -37.64
C GLY A 214 -12.58 -6.44 -37.64
N GLY A 215 -12.17 -7.67 -37.94
CA GLY A 215 -12.98 -8.88 -37.74
C GLY A 215 -12.60 -9.59 -36.44
N ALA A 216 -13.51 -10.40 -35.88
CA ALA A 216 -13.28 -11.09 -34.61
C ALA A 216 -12.08 -12.06 -34.69
N ARG A 217 -11.12 -11.87 -33.78
CA ARG A 217 -9.87 -12.62 -33.54
C ARG A 217 -8.89 -12.65 -34.71
N VAL A 218 -7.71 -12.04 -34.50
CA VAL A 218 -6.49 -12.32 -35.28
C VAL A 218 -5.65 -13.31 -34.46
N PRO A 219 -5.62 -14.62 -34.80
CA PRO A 219 -4.75 -15.56 -34.11
C PRO A 219 -3.28 -15.20 -34.37
N GLY A 220 -2.50 -15.01 -33.32
CA GLY A 220 -1.05 -14.80 -33.42
C GLY A 220 -0.60 -13.35 -33.70
N SER A 221 -1.23 -12.35 -33.05
CA SER A 221 -0.77 -10.96 -33.16
C SER A 221 0.68 -10.79 -32.66
N ARG A 222 1.50 -10.11 -33.46
CA ARG A 222 2.93 -9.90 -33.18
C ARG A 222 3.12 -8.98 -31.98
N ALA A 223 2.29 -7.95 -31.87
CA ALA A 223 2.32 -7.03 -30.73
C ALA A 223 2.09 -7.78 -29.40
N ALA A 224 1.12 -8.71 -29.35
CA ALA A 224 0.87 -9.53 -28.17
C ALA A 224 2.06 -10.47 -27.88
N ALA A 225 2.64 -11.13 -28.90
CA ALA A 225 3.79 -12.01 -28.69
C ALA A 225 5.06 -11.29 -28.16
N VAL A 226 5.28 -10.04 -28.58
CA VAL A 226 6.38 -9.20 -28.05
C VAL A 226 6.08 -8.77 -26.63
N LEU A 227 4.83 -8.40 -26.34
CA LEU A 227 4.42 -8.00 -25.00
C LEU A 227 4.35 -9.12 -24.00
N GLY A 228 3.88 -10.32 -24.32
CA GLY A 228 3.91 -11.47 -23.40
C GLY A 228 5.33 -11.72 -22.88
N ARG A 229 6.33 -11.66 -23.78
CA ARG A 229 7.76 -11.77 -23.40
C ARG A 229 8.27 -10.64 -22.52
N LEU A 230 7.80 -9.40 -22.74
CA LEU A 230 8.17 -8.24 -21.91
C LEU A 230 7.41 -8.24 -20.57
N ALA A 231 6.14 -8.62 -20.57
CA ALA A 231 5.26 -8.72 -19.42
C ALA A 231 5.78 -9.76 -18.43
N LEU A 232 6.23 -10.92 -18.92
CA LEU A 232 6.88 -11.93 -18.09
C LEU A 232 8.18 -11.42 -17.43
N ARG A 233 8.82 -10.36 -17.97
CA ARG A 233 10.04 -9.76 -17.41
C ARG A 233 9.78 -8.55 -16.51
N VAL A 234 8.74 -7.77 -16.81
CA VAL A 234 8.41 -6.51 -16.12
C VAL A 234 7.40 -6.74 -15.01
N THR A 235 6.47 -7.68 -15.18
CA THR A 235 5.50 -7.98 -14.12
C THR A 235 6.15 -8.79 -13.02
N THR A 236 6.05 -8.26 -11.81
CA THR A 236 6.48 -8.97 -10.62
C THR A 236 5.43 -9.99 -10.18
N GLN A 237 4.23 -10.05 -10.76
CA GLN A 237 3.11 -10.84 -10.26
C GLN A 237 3.40 -12.35 -10.13
N PRO A 238 4.02 -13.04 -11.11
CA PRO A 238 4.40 -14.45 -10.94
C PRO A 238 5.46 -14.63 -9.84
N LEU A 239 6.41 -13.69 -9.74
CA LEU A 239 7.41 -13.64 -8.67
C LEU A 239 6.81 -13.28 -7.31
N LEU A 240 5.82 -12.39 -7.26
CA LEU A 240 5.07 -11.97 -6.08
C LEU A 240 4.18 -13.12 -5.61
N ASN A 241 3.55 -13.88 -6.51
CA ASN A 241 2.79 -15.08 -6.19
C ASN A 241 3.73 -16.15 -5.59
N ALA A 242 4.89 -16.40 -6.22
CA ALA A 242 5.89 -17.34 -5.73
C ALA A 242 6.57 -16.87 -4.41
N ARG A 243 6.76 -15.55 -4.23
CA ARG A 243 7.33 -14.95 -3.02
C ARG A 243 6.25 -14.53 -2.02
N ARG A 244 4.95 -14.73 -2.30
CA ARG A 244 3.85 -14.20 -1.48
C ARG A 244 3.93 -14.75 -0.08
N GLY A 245 4.19 -16.05 0.05
CA GLY A 245 4.42 -16.67 1.36
C GLY A 245 5.57 -16.02 2.14
N SER A 246 6.67 -15.68 1.47
CA SER A 246 7.82 -15.00 2.10
C SER A 246 7.58 -13.51 2.37
N LEU A 247 6.80 -12.82 1.54
CA LEU A 247 6.44 -11.40 1.68
C LEU A 247 5.39 -11.21 2.78
N THR A 248 4.39 -12.08 2.83
CA THR A 248 3.43 -12.16 3.94
C THR A 248 4.15 -12.52 5.23
N ALA A 249 5.08 -13.48 5.24
CA ALA A 249 5.87 -13.77 6.44
C ALA A 249 6.82 -12.63 6.88
N GLY A 250 7.24 -11.74 5.96
CA GLY A 250 8.19 -10.65 6.23
C GLY A 250 7.56 -9.31 6.61
N ALA A 251 6.40 -8.96 6.04
CA ALA A 251 5.69 -7.69 6.27
C ALA A 251 4.44 -7.83 7.16
N ALA A 252 3.80 -9.00 7.20
CA ALA A 252 2.62 -9.24 8.04
C ALA A 252 2.86 -9.34 9.56
N PRO A 253 4.08 -9.57 10.13
CA PRO A 253 4.21 -9.68 11.58
C PRO A 253 3.78 -8.41 12.33
N ALA A 254 4.15 -7.22 11.86
CA ALA A 254 3.82 -5.97 12.54
C ALA A 254 2.31 -5.64 12.48
N LEU A 255 1.69 -5.76 11.30
CA LEU A 255 0.24 -5.59 11.17
C LEU A 255 -0.53 -6.69 11.90
N GLY A 256 -0.04 -7.93 11.82
CA GLY A 256 -0.59 -9.08 12.52
C GLY A 256 -0.54 -8.91 14.04
N ASP A 257 0.56 -8.39 14.58
CA ASP A 257 0.71 -8.07 16.01
C ASP A 257 -0.34 -7.07 16.46
N ILE A 258 -0.54 -5.98 15.68
CA ILE A 258 -1.56 -4.98 15.96
C ILE A 258 -2.94 -5.63 15.95
N LEU A 259 -3.30 -6.35 14.89
CA LEU A 259 -4.62 -7.01 14.79
C LEU A 259 -4.84 -8.03 15.91
N ARG A 260 -3.83 -8.85 16.23
CA ARG A 260 -3.89 -9.83 17.31
C ARG A 260 -4.02 -9.14 18.66
N TYR A 261 -3.29 -8.07 18.91
CA TYR A 261 -3.41 -7.28 20.13
C TYR A 261 -4.80 -6.67 20.26
N GLN A 262 -5.31 -6.03 19.22
CA GLN A 262 -6.64 -5.42 19.23
C GLN A 262 -7.73 -6.47 19.50
N ALA A 263 -7.63 -7.67 18.91
CA ALA A 263 -8.61 -8.74 19.10
C ALA A 263 -8.44 -9.55 20.41
N ARG A 264 -7.22 -9.65 20.94
CA ARG A 264 -6.83 -10.61 22.00
C ARG A 264 -5.77 -10.06 22.98
N GLY A 265 -5.72 -8.74 23.20
CA GLY A 265 -4.66 -8.06 23.94
C GLY A 265 -4.69 -8.21 25.47
N ALA A 266 -5.76 -8.74 26.04
CA ALA A 266 -5.93 -8.86 27.50
C ALA A 266 -4.77 -9.62 28.18
N ALA A 267 -4.31 -10.72 27.57
CA ALA A 267 -3.20 -11.51 28.11
C ALA A 267 -1.87 -10.76 28.08
N LEU A 268 -1.61 -9.95 27.04
CA LEU A 268 -0.43 -9.09 26.99
C LEU A 268 -0.52 -8.01 28.07
N ARG A 269 -1.67 -7.35 28.24
CA ARG A 269 -1.84 -6.33 29.29
C ARG A 269 -1.64 -6.91 30.69
N ALA A 270 -2.17 -8.10 30.98
CA ALA A 270 -1.95 -8.79 32.24
C ALA A 270 -0.46 -9.08 32.48
N TYR A 271 0.23 -9.60 31.47
CA TYR A 271 1.68 -9.83 31.53
C TYR A 271 2.47 -8.53 31.74
N LEU A 272 2.13 -7.45 31.04
CA LEU A 272 2.74 -6.14 31.26
C LEU A 272 2.52 -5.65 32.69
N ARG A 273 1.30 -5.79 33.23
CA ARG A 273 0.99 -5.43 34.63
C ARG A 273 1.90 -6.18 35.60
N GLU A 274 2.01 -7.50 35.46
CA GLU A 274 2.91 -8.33 36.29
C GLU A 274 4.37 -7.84 36.22
N ARG A 275 4.87 -7.52 35.03
CA ARG A 275 6.25 -7.04 34.84
C ARG A 275 6.50 -5.65 35.44
N ILE A 276 5.49 -4.78 35.40
CA ILE A 276 5.54 -3.46 36.03
C ILE A 276 5.55 -3.62 37.56
N THR A 277 4.61 -4.39 38.12
CA THR A 277 4.42 -4.51 39.57
C THR A 277 5.38 -5.49 40.27
N ALA A 278 6.14 -6.29 39.53
CA ALA A 278 7.10 -7.26 40.08
C ALA A 278 8.16 -6.64 40.98
N ARG A 279 8.43 -5.33 40.86
CA ARG A 279 9.43 -4.63 41.69
C ARG A 279 8.91 -3.24 42.08
N PRO A 280 9.07 -2.83 43.35
CA PRO A 280 8.64 -1.53 43.83
C PRO A 280 9.53 -0.40 43.26
N GLY A 281 8.96 0.79 43.12
CA GLY A 281 9.66 2.03 42.72
C GLY A 281 8.87 2.83 41.69
N PRO A 282 9.20 4.14 41.51
CA PRO A 282 8.61 4.92 40.44
C PRO A 282 9.12 4.38 39.10
N ALA A 283 8.19 3.91 38.29
CA ALA A 283 8.39 3.34 36.98
C ALA A 283 8.08 4.38 35.91
N VAL A 284 9.09 4.68 35.10
CA VAL A 284 8.93 5.32 33.80
C VAL A 284 8.70 4.23 32.78
N LEU A 285 7.50 4.20 32.20
CA LEU A 285 7.11 3.21 31.21
C LEU A 285 7.34 3.81 29.82
N ILE A 286 8.17 3.18 28.99
CA ILE A 286 8.48 3.65 27.65
C ILE A 286 7.87 2.67 26.64
N GLY A 287 6.83 3.09 25.94
CA GLY A 287 6.16 2.32 24.90
C GLY A 287 6.51 2.82 23.50
N HIS A 288 7.09 1.96 22.68
CA HIS A 288 7.30 2.22 21.25
C HIS A 288 6.15 1.63 20.45
N SER A 289 5.58 2.36 19.48
CA SER A 289 4.56 1.82 18.55
C SER A 289 3.44 1.06 19.30
N LEU A 290 3.13 -0.21 18.96
CA LEU A 290 2.13 -1.04 19.68
C LEU A 290 2.39 -1.18 21.19
N GLY A 291 3.65 -1.11 21.63
CA GLY A 291 3.99 -1.15 23.05
C GLY A 291 3.43 0.08 23.78
N GLY A 292 3.37 1.22 23.09
CA GLY A 292 2.67 2.41 23.54
C GLY A 292 1.16 2.20 23.65
N ILE A 293 0.54 1.57 22.65
CA ILE A 293 -0.89 1.21 22.68
C ILE A 293 -1.20 0.31 23.88
N ALA A 294 -0.44 -0.78 24.04
CA ALA A 294 -0.65 -1.74 25.11
C ALA A 294 -0.50 -1.13 26.51
N LEU A 295 0.45 -0.21 26.68
CA LEU A 295 0.62 0.54 27.93
C LEU A 295 -0.51 1.52 28.18
N VAL A 296 -0.94 2.31 27.18
CA VAL A 296 -2.08 3.23 27.32
C VAL A 296 -3.34 2.46 27.72
N ASP A 297 -3.67 1.38 27.00
CA ASP A 297 -4.85 0.57 27.32
C ASP A 297 -4.76 -0.04 28.73
N LEU A 298 -3.61 -0.61 29.10
CA LEU A 298 -3.41 -1.19 30.43
C LEU A 298 -3.63 -0.14 31.53
N LEU A 299 -3.00 1.02 31.40
CA LEU A 299 -3.04 2.08 32.40
C LEU A 299 -4.44 2.69 32.50
N ALA A 300 -5.11 2.90 31.37
CA ALA A 300 -6.46 3.44 31.33
C ALA A 300 -7.49 2.46 31.91
N LEU A 301 -7.47 1.18 31.52
CA LEU A 301 -8.36 0.16 32.10
C LEU A 301 -8.15 0.04 33.61
N ALA A 302 -6.89 -0.10 34.05
CA ALA A 302 -6.56 -0.22 35.46
C ALA A 302 -7.05 0.98 36.29
N ALA A 303 -6.89 2.20 35.76
CA ALA A 303 -7.36 3.42 36.40
C ALA A 303 -8.90 3.50 36.42
N ALA A 304 -9.58 3.15 35.32
CA ALA A 304 -11.04 3.12 35.23
C ALA A 304 -11.66 2.09 36.19
N ASP A 305 -11.00 0.96 36.41
CA ASP A 305 -11.39 -0.09 37.37
C ASP A 305 -11.09 0.29 38.85
N GLY A 306 -10.58 1.49 39.11
CA GLY A 306 -10.21 1.94 40.46
C GLY A 306 -8.97 1.27 41.04
N ALA A 307 -8.17 0.59 40.20
CA ALA A 307 -6.96 -0.14 40.59
C ALA A 307 -5.74 0.29 39.75
N PRO A 308 -5.37 1.59 39.77
CA PRO A 308 -4.27 2.13 38.96
C PRO A 308 -2.99 1.33 39.22
N VAL A 309 -2.17 1.18 38.17
CA VAL A 309 -0.95 0.35 38.25
C VAL A 309 0.03 1.01 39.23
N PRO A 310 0.34 0.37 40.38
CA PRO A 310 1.20 0.98 41.39
C PRO A 310 2.60 1.28 40.84
N GLY A 311 3.10 2.48 41.15
CA GLY A 311 4.42 2.93 40.72
C GLY A 311 4.52 3.41 39.27
N ALA A 312 3.47 3.32 38.43
CA ALA A 312 3.50 3.92 37.10
C ALA A 312 3.31 5.45 37.20
N GLU A 313 4.40 6.22 37.15
CA GLU A 313 4.35 7.67 37.37
C GLU A 313 4.42 8.48 36.07
N LEU A 314 5.16 7.98 35.09
CA LEU A 314 5.32 8.59 33.78
C LEU A 314 5.22 7.54 32.67
N LEU A 315 4.29 7.76 31.75
CA LEU A 315 4.22 7.08 30.46
C LEU A 315 4.92 7.92 29.40
N VAL A 316 5.87 7.34 28.69
CA VAL A 316 6.50 7.89 27.50
C VAL A 316 6.08 7.03 26.30
N THR A 317 5.29 7.58 25.39
CA THR A 317 5.03 6.92 24.11
C THR A 317 5.94 7.50 23.03
N VAL A 318 6.50 6.64 22.18
CA VAL A 318 7.38 7.05 21.08
C VAL A 318 6.85 6.42 19.79
N GLY A 319 6.51 7.24 18.80
CA GLY A 319 5.98 6.74 17.53
C GLY A 319 4.73 5.87 17.71
N SER A 320 3.83 6.23 18.65
CA SER A 320 2.68 5.41 19.03
C SER A 320 1.41 5.80 18.29
N GLN A 321 0.59 4.80 17.99
CA GLN A 321 -0.72 4.96 17.35
C GLN A 321 -1.85 5.16 18.36
N ALA A 322 -1.56 5.13 19.68
CA ALA A 322 -2.59 5.17 20.72
C ALA A 322 -3.56 6.37 20.59
N PRO A 323 -3.11 7.61 20.30
CA PRO A 323 -4.03 8.73 20.11
C PRO A 323 -4.99 8.54 18.92
N TYR A 324 -4.49 8.03 17.80
CA TYR A 324 -5.30 7.78 16.61
C TYR A 324 -6.30 6.65 16.83
N LEU A 325 -5.89 5.59 17.55
CA LEU A 325 -6.82 4.53 17.92
C LEU A 325 -7.90 5.01 18.90
N HIS A 326 -7.63 5.99 19.76
CA HIS A 326 -8.67 6.61 20.58
C HIS A 326 -9.69 7.35 19.69
N GLU A 327 -9.21 8.15 18.75
CA GLU A 327 -10.06 8.90 17.82
C GLU A 327 -10.95 7.98 16.96
N LEU A 328 -10.42 6.85 16.52
CA LEU A 328 -11.17 5.85 15.75
C LEU A 328 -12.12 4.98 16.59
N GLY A 329 -12.05 5.02 17.93
CA GLY A 329 -12.79 4.10 18.80
C GLY A 329 -12.23 2.68 18.79
N ALA A 330 -10.94 2.56 18.54
CA ALA A 330 -10.22 1.30 18.49
C ALA A 330 -9.37 1.02 19.74
N LEU A 331 -9.08 2.00 20.61
CA LEU A 331 -8.46 1.67 21.91
C LEU A 331 -9.40 0.79 22.73
N THR A 332 -8.87 -0.27 23.35
CA THR A 332 -9.70 -1.15 24.18
C THR A 332 -10.22 -0.41 25.41
N ALA A 333 -9.44 0.53 25.94
CA ALA A 333 -9.70 1.16 27.23
C ALA A 333 -10.56 2.43 27.18
N LEU A 334 -10.63 3.10 26.03
CA LEU A 334 -11.13 4.47 25.92
C LEU A 334 -12.03 4.60 24.69
N GLU A 335 -13.28 4.96 24.94
CA GLU A 335 -14.24 5.37 23.90
C GLU A 335 -13.86 6.73 23.32
N PRO A 336 -14.17 7.03 22.04
CA PRO A 336 -13.90 8.32 21.43
C PRO A 336 -14.46 9.50 22.24
N GLY A 337 -13.60 10.49 22.49
CA GLY A 337 -13.97 11.71 23.21
C GLY A 337 -14.04 11.54 24.74
N SER A 338 -13.74 10.36 25.26
CA SER A 338 -13.60 10.14 26.69
C SER A 338 -12.37 10.87 27.26
N ARG A 339 -12.44 11.27 28.53
CA ARG A 339 -11.29 11.83 29.25
C ARG A 339 -10.43 10.69 29.78
N LEU A 340 -9.14 10.95 29.99
CA LEU A 340 -8.27 10.00 30.68
C LEU A 340 -8.80 9.77 32.12
N PRO A 341 -8.95 8.51 32.57
CA PRO A 341 -9.51 8.20 33.88
C PRO A 341 -8.64 8.72 35.02
N TYR A 342 -9.26 8.92 36.18
CA TYR A 342 -8.55 9.31 37.40
C TYR A 342 -7.54 8.23 37.77
N GLY A 343 -6.28 8.62 38.02
CA GLY A 343 -5.18 7.68 38.28
C GLY A 343 -4.37 7.27 37.04
N PHE A 344 -4.74 7.70 35.83
CA PHE A 344 -3.85 7.60 34.66
C PHE A 344 -2.61 8.50 34.86
N PRO A 345 -1.38 8.02 34.56
CA PRO A 345 -0.15 8.74 34.86
C PRO A 345 0.06 9.98 33.98
N ARG A 346 1.12 10.74 34.26
CA ARG A 346 1.61 11.74 33.32
C ARG A 346 2.03 11.06 32.02
N TRP A 347 1.79 11.72 30.90
CA TRP A 347 1.99 11.17 29.58
C TRP A 347 2.79 12.13 28.69
N LEU A 348 4.04 11.77 28.43
CA LEU A 348 4.85 12.35 27.37
C LEU A 348 4.64 11.56 26.08
N ASN A 349 4.07 12.18 25.06
CA ASN A 349 3.93 11.60 23.73
C ASN A 349 4.97 12.19 22.77
N VAL A 350 5.83 11.36 22.21
CA VAL A 350 6.90 11.76 21.30
C VAL A 350 6.57 11.29 19.88
N TYR A 351 6.60 12.23 18.93
CA TYR A 351 6.22 11.98 17.54
C TYR A 351 7.22 12.60 16.55
N ASP A 352 7.17 12.15 15.29
CA ASP A 352 7.94 12.71 14.17
C ASP A 352 6.97 12.87 13.00
N ARG A 353 6.92 14.05 12.37
CA ARG A 353 6.00 14.31 11.25
C ARG A 353 6.27 13.43 10.03
N GLN A 354 7.48 12.86 9.91
CA GLN A 354 7.84 11.90 8.86
C GLN A 354 7.58 10.44 9.26
N ASP A 355 7.21 10.18 10.52
CA ASP A 355 6.71 8.89 10.96
C ASP A 355 5.19 8.87 10.83
N VAL A 356 4.71 8.28 9.74
CA VAL A 356 3.28 8.17 9.41
C VAL A 356 2.49 7.30 10.40
N LEU A 357 3.17 6.64 11.34
CA LEU A 357 2.56 5.86 12.41
C LEU A 357 2.64 6.56 13.78
N SER A 358 3.06 7.82 13.82
CA SER A 358 3.09 8.64 15.04
C SER A 358 1.99 9.70 15.01
N TYR A 359 1.31 9.89 16.13
CA TYR A 359 0.14 10.79 16.21
C TYR A 359 0.19 11.64 17.47
N LEU A 360 -0.49 12.79 17.43
CA LEU A 360 -0.58 13.74 18.56
C LEU A 360 -1.63 13.29 19.58
N ALA A 361 -1.28 13.32 20.88
CA ALA A 361 -2.18 12.96 21.96
C ALA A 361 -3.00 14.14 22.47
N GLY A 362 -2.41 15.33 22.58
CA GLY A 362 -3.04 16.53 23.13
C GLY A 362 -4.35 16.94 22.44
N PRO A 363 -4.46 16.94 21.10
CA PRO A 363 -5.70 17.29 20.41
C PRO A 363 -6.87 16.35 20.71
N VAL A 364 -6.60 15.06 20.96
CA VAL A 364 -7.63 14.05 21.25
C VAL A 364 -7.92 13.90 22.76
N PHE A 365 -7.12 14.55 23.61
CA PHE A 365 -7.36 14.69 25.06
C PHE A 365 -7.32 16.18 25.47
N PRO A 366 -8.26 17.01 24.98
CA PRO A 366 -8.16 18.46 25.09
C PRO A 366 -8.18 18.94 26.54
N GLY A 367 -7.18 19.74 26.90
CA GLY A 367 -7.07 20.37 28.21
C GLY A 367 -6.64 19.43 29.35
N ASP A 368 -6.26 18.18 29.07
CA ASP A 368 -5.72 17.29 30.10
C ASP A 368 -4.26 17.65 30.43
N PRO A 369 -3.95 18.15 31.64
CA PRO A 369 -2.62 18.63 31.99
C PRO A 369 -1.59 17.50 32.10
N ARG A 370 -2.03 16.23 32.09
CA ARG A 370 -1.12 15.08 32.13
C ARG A 370 -0.45 14.83 30.78
N VAL A 371 -1.06 15.26 29.68
CA VAL A 371 -0.61 14.95 28.32
C VAL A 371 0.32 16.06 27.81
N THR A 372 1.46 15.68 27.25
CA THR A 372 2.38 16.60 26.59
C THR A 372 2.92 15.97 25.32
N ASP A 373 2.64 16.58 24.17
CA ASP A 373 3.24 16.21 22.90
C ASP A 373 4.62 16.85 22.72
N HIS A 374 5.56 16.09 22.15
CA HIS A 374 6.89 16.57 21.81
C HIS A 374 7.32 16.07 20.43
N GLU A 375 7.59 17.01 19.52
CA GLU A 375 8.09 16.70 18.19
C GLU A 375 9.60 16.42 18.23
N ILE A 376 10.01 15.34 17.58
CA ILE A 376 11.39 15.07 17.22
C ILE A 376 11.45 14.88 15.71
N SER A 377 12.37 15.58 15.05
CA SER A 377 12.62 15.38 13.62
C SER A 377 13.86 14.49 13.43
N SER A 378 13.65 13.26 12.97
CA SER A 378 14.72 12.34 12.57
C SER A 378 15.37 12.74 11.24
N ARG A 379 14.68 13.57 10.44
CA ARG A 379 15.00 13.91 9.04
C ARG A 379 15.15 12.67 8.13
N GLN A 380 14.49 11.58 8.49
CA GLN A 380 14.42 10.36 7.68
C GLN A 380 13.01 10.23 7.08
N PRO A 381 12.85 9.66 5.87
CA PRO A 381 11.54 9.29 5.37
C PRO A 381 11.03 8.02 6.07
N PHE A 382 9.72 7.78 6.00
CA PHE A 382 9.13 6.50 6.39
C PHE A 382 9.63 5.36 5.47
N PRO A 383 9.91 4.14 5.97
CA PRO A 383 9.74 3.66 7.35
C PRO A 383 10.92 3.92 8.29
N ALA A 384 12.03 4.51 7.83
CA ALA A 384 13.23 4.68 8.63
C ALA A 384 13.00 5.60 9.85
N SER A 385 12.21 6.67 9.68
CA SER A 385 11.80 7.60 10.74
C SER A 385 11.25 6.90 11.99
N HIS A 386 10.42 5.87 11.81
CA HIS A 386 9.74 5.16 12.90
C HIS A 386 10.69 4.48 13.91
N SER A 387 11.89 4.12 13.46
CA SER A 387 12.93 3.50 14.30
C SER A 387 14.03 4.48 14.71
N ALA A 388 14.09 5.66 14.08
CA ALA A 388 15.19 6.60 14.21
C ALA A 388 15.21 7.34 15.56
N TYR A 389 14.09 7.41 16.27
CA TYR A 389 13.95 8.07 17.59
C TYR A 389 15.08 7.68 18.56
N TRP A 390 15.41 6.39 18.61
CA TRP A 390 16.35 5.83 19.59
C TRP A 390 17.80 6.29 19.39
N LYS A 391 18.11 6.84 18.22
CA LYS A 391 19.41 7.45 17.91
C LYS A 391 19.43 8.97 18.14
N GLN A 392 18.28 9.58 18.45
CA GLN A 392 18.17 11.02 18.66
C GLN A 392 18.51 11.38 20.10
N LYS A 393 19.54 12.21 20.29
CA LYS A 393 19.90 12.74 21.62
C LYS A 393 18.74 13.49 22.26
N SER A 394 17.96 14.22 21.46
CA SER A 394 16.81 15.02 21.89
C SER A 394 15.71 14.18 22.56
N LEU A 395 15.56 12.91 22.19
CA LEU A 395 14.62 12.00 22.87
C LEU A 395 14.97 11.85 24.34
N TYR A 396 16.22 11.49 24.61
CA TYR A 396 16.68 11.25 25.98
C TYR A 396 16.75 12.56 26.79
N GLU A 397 17.08 13.69 26.17
CA GLU A 397 16.98 15.03 26.79
C GLU A 397 15.54 15.36 27.21
N ARG A 398 14.56 15.03 26.36
CA ARG A 398 13.15 15.25 26.68
C ARG A 398 12.65 14.33 27.78
N ILE A 399 13.05 13.05 27.76
CA ILE A 399 12.71 12.07 28.81
C ILE A 399 13.28 12.54 30.16
N GLU A 400 14.54 12.95 30.20
CA GLU A 400 15.18 13.52 31.39
C GLU A 400 14.39 14.70 31.94
N ARG A 401 14.02 15.65 31.08
CA ARG A 401 13.19 16.77 31.50
C ARG A 401 11.83 16.33 32.06
N ALA A 402 11.16 15.36 31.43
CA ALA A 402 9.86 14.86 31.90
C ALA A 402 9.96 14.19 33.27
N VAL A 403 11.04 13.43 33.51
CA VAL A 403 11.34 12.80 34.80
C VAL A 403 11.55 13.87 35.88
N THR A 404 12.35 14.91 35.59
CA THR A 404 12.57 16.03 36.52
C THR A 404 11.28 16.81 36.79
N GLU A 405 10.52 17.13 35.74
CA GLU A 405 9.21 17.81 35.86
C GLU A 405 8.23 17.01 36.72
N ALA A 406 8.36 15.68 36.76
CA ALA A 406 7.52 14.78 37.54
C ALA A 406 8.02 14.53 38.97
N GLY A 407 9.21 15.02 39.33
CA GLY A 407 9.79 14.78 40.66
C GLY A 407 10.13 13.31 40.90
N ILE A 408 10.37 12.54 39.84
CA ILE A 408 10.70 11.11 39.90
C ILE A 408 12.19 10.95 40.28
N GLY A 409 12.47 10.23 41.37
CA GLY A 409 13.82 9.94 41.92
C GLY A 409 14.24 8.48 41.85
#